data_AF-A0A076N5P7-F1
#
_entry.id   AF-A0A076N5P7-F1
#
_cell.length_a   1.000
_cell.length_b   1.000
_cell.length_c   1.000
_cell.angle_alpha   90.00
_cell.angle_beta   90.00
_cell.angle_gamma   90.00
#
_symmetry.space_group_name_H-M   'P 1'
#
loop_
_entity.id
_entity.type
_entity.pdbx_description
1 polymer ?
#
loop_
_entity_poly.entity_id
_entity_poly.type
_entity_poly.pdbx_seq_one_letter_code
_entity_poly.pdbx_strand_id
1 'polypeptide(L)'
;MFQNFGLIPSVRGGAVLVPAATRTRREFLDFVIDGRPVSSLFDGQDVVSALATDLPPRALSREVDRLLLRGPSSLPDGRQVLYCCPECGDLACGAITAMITRHDDLIIWRDFRRQDSQDRELESYPDAGPFRFSADQYRNALEQVRSTQNW
;
A
#
# COMPACT_ATOMS: atom_id res chain seq x y z
N MET A 1 2.26 2.83 -22.86
CA MET A 1 3.60 2.54 -22.32
C MET A 1 3.44 2.14 -20.87
N PHE A 2 4.13 1.07 -20.43
CA PHE A 2 4.11 0.67 -19.02
C PHE A 2 5.07 1.53 -18.20
N GLN A 3 4.67 1.83 -16.98
CA GLN A 3 5.49 2.45 -15.94
C GLN A 3 6.22 1.35 -15.17
N ASN A 4 7.38 1.68 -14.63
CA ASN A 4 8.22 0.77 -13.87
C ASN A 4 7.71 0.67 -12.43
N PHE A 5 7.21 -0.50 -12.04
CA PHE A 5 6.80 -0.79 -10.67
C PHE A 5 7.93 -1.42 -9.86
N GLY A 6 8.10 -0.98 -8.63
CA GLY A 6 9.06 -1.56 -7.68
C GLY A 6 8.64 -1.33 -6.23
N LEU A 7 9.49 -1.83 -5.33
CA LEU A 7 9.37 -1.68 -3.89
C LEU A 7 10.70 -1.22 -3.31
N ILE A 8 10.66 -0.34 -2.31
CA ILE A 8 11.87 0.08 -1.58
C ILE A 8 11.64 -0.02 -0.06
N PRO A 9 12.67 -0.41 0.71
CA PRO A 9 12.62 -0.27 2.17
C PRO A 9 12.41 1.19 2.57
N SER A 10 11.50 1.44 3.49
CA SER A 10 11.15 2.76 4.00
C SER A 10 10.90 2.72 5.50
N VAL A 11 11.08 3.86 6.15
CA VAL A 11 10.94 3.99 7.61
C VAL A 11 10.11 5.22 7.94
N ARG A 12 9.02 5.00 8.69
CA ARG A 12 8.32 6.07 9.40
C ARG A 12 8.95 6.18 10.78
N GLY A 13 9.70 7.26 11.01
CA GLY A 13 10.45 7.48 12.23
C GLY A 13 9.55 7.59 13.47
N GLY A 14 10.00 7.02 14.59
CA GLY A 14 9.33 7.19 15.88
C GLY A 14 9.69 8.54 16.52
N ALA A 15 8.80 9.08 17.34
CA ALA A 15 9.02 10.34 18.07
C ALA A 15 8.18 10.41 19.35
N VAL A 16 8.66 11.09 20.38
CA VAL A 16 7.83 11.50 21.52
C VAL A 16 7.34 12.91 21.22
N LEU A 17 6.03 13.10 21.05
CA LEU A 17 5.44 14.41 20.76
C LEU A 17 5.13 15.17 22.06
N VAL A 18 4.47 14.47 22.98
CA VAL A 18 4.26 14.87 24.39
C VAL A 18 4.28 13.58 25.25
N PRO A 19 4.44 13.63 26.59
CA PRO A 19 4.53 12.42 27.42
C PRO A 19 3.37 11.43 27.24
N ALA A 20 2.19 11.91 26.83
CA ALA A 20 1.00 11.09 26.56
C ALA A 20 0.78 10.75 25.07
N ALA A 21 1.66 11.20 24.16
CA ALA A 21 1.54 10.94 22.72
C ALA A 21 2.91 10.59 22.13
N THR A 22 3.04 9.32 21.74
CA THR A 22 4.23 8.79 21.07
C THR A 22 3.87 8.35 19.64
N ARG A 23 4.85 8.45 18.76
CA ARG A 23 4.83 7.90 17.40
C ARG A 23 5.73 6.67 17.40
N THR A 24 5.18 5.54 17.02
CA THR A 24 5.96 4.31 16.95
C THR A 24 6.92 4.35 15.76
N ARG A 25 8.08 3.71 15.82
CA ARG A 25 8.88 3.51 14.60
C ARG A 25 8.24 2.40 13.77
N ARG A 26 8.13 2.59 12.45
CA ARG A 26 7.66 1.54 11.51
C ARG A 26 8.62 1.38 10.36
N GLU A 27 8.88 0.13 10.00
CA GLU A 27 9.60 -0.25 8.79
C GLU A 27 8.61 -0.93 7.84
N PHE A 28 8.68 -0.59 6.55
CA PHE A 28 7.75 -1.09 5.55
C PHE A 28 8.38 -1.04 4.16
N LEU A 29 7.74 -1.70 3.19
CA LEU A 29 8.11 -1.60 1.77
C LEU A 29 7.18 -0.62 1.08
N ASP A 30 7.71 0.53 0.66
CA ASP A 30 6.93 1.52 -0.09
C ASP A 30 6.84 1.13 -1.57
N PHE A 31 5.72 1.44 -2.20
CA PHE A 31 5.53 1.25 -3.64
C PHE A 31 6.25 2.36 -4.40
N VAL A 32 6.92 2.00 -5.49
CA VAL A 32 7.66 2.94 -6.34
C VAL A 32 7.16 2.84 -7.77
N ILE A 33 6.83 3.98 -8.36
CA ILE A 33 6.41 4.10 -9.75
C ILE A 33 7.36 5.07 -10.44
N ASP A 34 8.06 4.61 -11.48
CA ASP A 34 9.05 5.39 -12.24
C ASP A 34 10.07 6.10 -11.32
N GLY A 35 10.50 5.41 -10.26
CA GLY A 35 11.49 5.89 -9.29
C GLY A 35 10.93 6.83 -8.22
N ARG A 36 9.62 7.09 -8.20
CA ARG A 36 8.97 7.94 -7.20
C ARG A 36 8.16 7.11 -6.19
N PRO A 37 8.35 7.28 -4.88
CA PRO A 37 7.51 6.64 -3.88
C PRO A 37 6.04 7.07 -4.05
N VAL A 38 5.11 6.12 -4.02
CA VAL A 38 3.68 6.41 -4.15
C VAL A 38 3.16 7.13 -2.90
N SER A 39 3.78 6.93 -1.73
CA SER A 39 3.45 7.67 -0.50
C SER A 39 3.60 9.18 -0.66
N SER A 40 4.52 9.66 -1.52
CA SER A 40 4.71 11.09 -1.77
C SER A 40 3.57 11.73 -2.57
N LEU A 41 2.58 10.96 -3.00
CA LEU A 41 1.36 11.49 -3.62
C LEU A 41 0.33 11.93 -2.57
N PHE A 42 0.50 11.53 -1.31
CA PHE A 42 -0.45 11.77 -0.23
C PHE A 42 0.13 12.73 0.82
N ASP A 43 0.69 13.85 0.34
CA ASP A 43 1.34 14.85 1.19
C ASP A 43 0.46 15.23 2.40
N GLY A 44 1.07 15.20 3.59
CA GLY A 44 0.38 15.47 4.86
C GLY A 44 -0.26 14.25 5.53
N GLN A 45 -0.34 13.09 4.87
CA GLN A 45 -0.82 11.86 5.47
C GLN A 45 0.33 11.08 6.14
N ASP A 46 0.24 10.85 7.45
CA ASP A 46 1.14 9.93 8.17
C ASP A 46 0.67 8.49 7.90
N VAL A 47 1.26 7.84 6.89
CA VAL A 47 0.85 6.51 6.42
C VAL A 47 2.04 5.59 6.19
N VAL A 48 1.80 4.29 6.35
CA VAL A 48 2.72 3.20 5.98
C VAL A 48 2.02 2.25 5.04
N SER A 49 2.75 1.60 4.14
CA SER A 49 2.14 0.65 3.21
C SER A 49 1.59 -0.57 3.97
N ALA A 50 0.67 -1.30 3.34
CA ALA A 50 0.20 -2.59 3.84
C ALA A 50 1.31 -3.66 3.91
N LEU A 51 2.48 -3.42 3.32
CA LEU A 51 3.64 -4.31 3.34
C LEU A 51 4.62 -3.90 4.45
N ALA A 52 4.13 -3.79 5.68
CA ALA A 52 4.96 -3.55 6.85
C ALA A 52 5.87 -4.76 7.14
N THR A 53 7.14 -4.52 7.47
CA THR A 53 8.15 -5.59 7.60
C THR A 53 8.05 -6.35 8.91
N ASP A 54 7.35 -5.81 9.91
CA ASP A 54 7.06 -6.43 11.20
C ASP A 54 5.80 -7.33 11.16
N LEU A 55 5.14 -7.46 10.01
CA LEU A 55 4.04 -8.40 9.84
C LEU A 55 4.54 -9.85 9.97
N PRO A 56 3.77 -10.73 10.64
CA PRO A 56 4.04 -12.16 10.61
C PRO A 56 4.06 -12.66 9.15
N PRO A 57 4.91 -13.65 8.79
CA PRO A 57 5.08 -14.08 7.39
C PRO A 57 3.78 -14.46 6.68
N ARG A 58 2.84 -15.08 7.42
CA ARG A 58 1.50 -15.41 6.90
C ARG A 58 0.66 -14.18 6.59
N ALA A 59 0.73 -13.15 7.43
CA ALA A 59 0.00 -11.90 7.22
C ALA A 59 0.58 -11.15 6.02
N LEU A 60 1.92 -11.03 5.93
CA LEU A 60 2.58 -10.42 4.78
C LEU A 60 2.24 -11.16 3.47
N SER A 61 2.23 -12.50 3.51
CA SER A 61 1.87 -13.32 2.35
C SER A 61 0.45 -13.05 1.86
N ARG A 62 -0.51 -12.81 2.77
CA ARG A 62 -1.90 -12.43 2.40
C ARG A 62 -1.95 -11.05 1.76
N GLU A 63 -1.20 -10.07 2.26
CA GLU A 63 -1.13 -8.74 1.65
C GLU A 63 -0.57 -8.81 0.24
N VAL A 64 0.46 -9.65 0.02
CA VAL A 64 0.99 -9.92 -1.32
C VAL A 64 -0.05 -10.58 -2.22
N ASP A 65 -0.75 -11.64 -1.77
CA ASP A 65 -1.78 -12.30 -2.60
C ASP A 65 -2.94 -11.37 -2.95
N ARG A 66 -3.31 -10.50 -2.02
CA ARG A 66 -4.35 -9.50 -2.20
C ARG A 66 -3.97 -8.49 -3.29
N LEU A 67 -2.75 -7.94 -3.25
CA LEU A 67 -2.24 -7.02 -4.28
C LEU A 67 -2.09 -7.72 -5.64
N LEU A 68 -1.80 -9.02 -5.65
CA LEU A 68 -1.79 -9.88 -6.84
C LEU A 68 -3.19 -10.27 -7.35
N LEU A 69 -4.26 -9.80 -6.71
CA LEU A 69 -5.65 -10.13 -7.01
C LEU A 69 -5.95 -11.65 -6.94
N ARG A 70 -5.26 -12.38 -6.06
CA ARG A 70 -5.48 -13.82 -5.80
C ARG A 70 -6.39 -14.11 -4.61
N GLY A 71 -6.81 -13.07 -3.91
CA GLY A 71 -7.72 -13.14 -2.77
C GLY A 71 -8.85 -12.12 -2.89
N PRO A 72 -9.74 -12.05 -1.87
CA PRO A 72 -10.79 -11.03 -1.83
C PRO A 72 -10.19 -9.62 -1.78
N SER A 73 -10.98 -8.64 -2.21
CA SER A 73 -10.66 -7.23 -2.03
C SER A 73 -10.59 -6.85 -0.55
N SER A 74 -9.83 -5.80 -0.23
CA SER A 74 -9.80 -5.24 1.12
C SER A 74 -11.15 -4.65 1.54
N LEU A 75 -11.87 -4.05 0.58
CA LEU A 75 -13.16 -3.41 0.82
C LEU A 75 -14.30 -4.05 -0.01
N PRO A 76 -15.57 -3.93 0.43
CA PRO A 76 -16.73 -4.48 -0.28
C PRO A 76 -16.90 -3.97 -1.71
N ASP A 77 -16.42 -2.78 -2.00
CA ASP A 77 -16.53 -2.14 -3.32
C ASP A 77 -15.43 -2.59 -4.31
N GLY A 78 -14.65 -3.61 -3.93
CA GLY A 78 -13.60 -4.20 -4.77
C GLY A 78 -12.22 -3.55 -4.61
N ARG A 79 -12.09 -2.52 -3.76
CA ARG A 79 -10.82 -1.80 -3.62
C ARG A 79 -9.79 -2.52 -2.77
N GLN A 80 -8.56 -2.15 -3.05
CA GLN A 80 -7.37 -2.64 -2.37
C GLN A 80 -6.79 -1.54 -1.51
N VAL A 81 -6.58 -1.85 -0.23
CA VAL A 81 -5.81 -1.00 0.68
C VAL A 81 -4.37 -0.98 0.21
N LEU A 82 -3.75 0.19 0.14
CA LEU A 82 -2.34 0.37 -0.19
C LEU A 82 -1.57 0.86 1.01
N TYR A 83 -2.14 1.83 1.75
CA TYR A 83 -1.53 2.41 2.93
C TYR A 83 -2.53 2.53 4.08
N CYS A 84 -2.05 2.34 5.30
CA CYS A 84 -2.84 2.46 6.52
C CYS A 84 -2.20 3.43 7.51
N CYS A 85 -2.99 3.80 8.54
CA CYS A 85 -2.46 4.50 9.70
C CYS A 85 -1.37 3.66 10.40
N PRO A 86 -0.20 4.24 10.69
CA PRO A 86 0.93 3.52 11.30
C PRO A 86 0.69 3.03 12.72
N GLU A 87 -0.31 3.57 13.43
CA GLU A 87 -0.58 3.21 14.83
C GLU A 87 -1.65 2.12 14.96
N CYS A 88 -2.76 2.21 14.23
CA CYS A 88 -3.82 1.19 14.30
C CYS A 88 -3.68 0.09 13.25
N GLY A 89 -3.01 0.35 12.12
CA GLY A 89 -2.85 -0.60 11.03
C GLY A 89 -4.17 -1.00 10.34
N ASP A 90 -5.27 -0.30 10.62
CA ASP A 90 -6.63 -0.66 10.22
C ASP A 90 -7.35 0.51 9.53
N LEU A 91 -8.50 0.21 8.93
CA LEU A 91 -9.37 1.13 8.22
C LEU A 91 -10.03 2.18 9.13
N ALA A 92 -10.06 1.99 10.45
CA ALA A 92 -10.77 2.88 11.38
C ALA A 92 -10.25 4.34 11.34
N CYS A 93 -8.94 4.54 11.20
CA CYS A 93 -8.35 5.88 11.06
C CYS A 93 -8.37 6.39 9.62
N GLY A 94 -8.83 5.56 8.68
CA GLY A 94 -8.73 5.76 7.25
C GLY A 94 -7.49 5.10 6.64
N ALA A 95 -7.65 4.59 5.43
CA ALA A 95 -6.62 3.96 4.63
C ALA A 95 -6.63 4.52 3.20
N ILE A 96 -5.46 4.63 2.60
CA ILE A 96 -5.34 4.94 1.17
C ILE A 96 -5.65 3.67 0.39
N THR A 97 -6.60 3.78 -0.53
CA THR A 97 -7.11 2.67 -1.34
C THR A 97 -7.01 3.02 -2.81
N ALA A 98 -6.92 1.99 -3.65
CA ALA A 98 -7.04 2.13 -5.09
C ALA A 98 -7.87 0.99 -5.67
N MET A 99 -8.45 1.24 -6.84
CA MET A 99 -8.97 0.17 -7.68
C MET A 99 -7.79 -0.45 -8.44
N ILE A 100 -7.58 -1.75 -8.26
CA ILE A 100 -6.55 -2.52 -8.95
C ILE A 100 -7.24 -3.49 -9.89
N THR A 101 -7.06 -3.31 -11.20
CA THR A 101 -7.59 -4.24 -12.20
C THR A 101 -6.47 -4.90 -12.98
N ARG A 102 -6.75 -6.12 -13.45
CA ARG A 102 -5.88 -6.86 -14.36
C ARG A 102 -6.61 -7.11 -15.67
N HIS A 103 -5.92 -6.81 -16.77
CA HIS A 103 -6.32 -7.15 -18.13
C HIS A 103 -5.13 -7.85 -18.79
N ASP A 104 -5.18 -9.17 -18.92
CA ASP A 104 -4.11 -10.00 -19.48
C ASP A 104 -2.72 -9.72 -18.83
N ASP A 105 -1.86 -9.02 -19.57
CA ASP A 105 -0.49 -8.64 -19.23
C ASP A 105 -0.36 -7.22 -18.65
N LEU A 106 -1.49 -6.54 -18.39
CA LEU A 106 -1.56 -5.18 -17.86
C LEU A 106 -2.22 -5.16 -16.46
N ILE A 107 -1.56 -4.49 -15.51
CA ILE A 107 -2.14 -4.09 -14.22
C ILE A 107 -2.39 -2.60 -14.23
N ILE A 108 -3.58 -2.18 -13.78
CA ILE A 108 -3.96 -0.76 -13.68
C ILE A 108 -4.27 -0.44 -12.22
N TRP A 109 -3.61 0.59 -11.68
CA TRP A 109 -3.99 1.22 -10.42
C TRP A 109 -4.68 2.55 -10.73
N ARG A 110 -5.87 2.79 -10.19
CA ARG A 110 -6.63 4.02 -10.44
C ARG A 110 -7.54 4.41 -9.27
N ASP A 111 -8.14 5.59 -9.41
CA ASP A 111 -9.20 6.11 -8.54
C ASP A 111 -8.78 6.20 -7.06
N PHE A 112 -7.56 6.64 -6.78
CA PHE A 112 -7.01 6.67 -5.43
C PHE A 112 -7.83 7.56 -4.50
N ARG A 113 -8.08 7.07 -3.29
CA ARG A 113 -8.79 7.82 -2.25
C ARG A 113 -8.51 7.27 -0.86
N ARG A 114 -8.71 8.10 0.15
CA ARG A 114 -8.69 7.73 1.56
C ARG A 114 -10.10 7.32 2.00
N GLN A 115 -10.25 6.12 2.57
CA GLN A 115 -11.53 5.60 3.07
C GLN A 115 -11.44 5.04 4.47
N ASP A 116 -12.55 5.07 5.20
CA ASP A 116 -12.66 4.41 6.50
C ASP A 116 -13.36 3.03 6.45
N SER A 117 -13.49 2.40 7.62
CA SER A 117 -14.13 1.10 7.80
C SER A 117 -15.63 1.08 7.51
N GLN A 118 -16.26 2.24 7.30
CA GLN A 118 -17.66 2.39 6.89
C GLN A 118 -17.78 2.66 5.39
N ASP A 119 -16.71 2.45 4.62
CA ASP A 119 -16.62 2.70 3.18
C ASP A 119 -16.80 4.19 2.80
N ARG A 120 -16.71 5.10 3.78
CA ARG A 120 -16.84 6.53 3.50
C ARG A 120 -15.56 7.05 2.86
N GLU A 121 -15.72 7.79 1.78
CA GLU A 121 -14.62 8.57 1.21
C GLU A 121 -14.30 9.77 2.10
N LEU A 122 -13.07 9.82 2.59
CA LEU A 122 -12.57 10.90 3.45
C LEU A 122 -11.80 11.95 2.65
N GLU A 123 -11.08 11.52 1.60
CA GLU A 123 -10.29 12.38 0.72
C GLU A 123 -10.06 11.68 -0.63
N SER A 124 -10.09 12.43 -1.73
CA SER A 124 -9.85 11.93 -3.09
C SER A 124 -8.50 12.40 -3.62
N TYR A 125 -7.81 11.57 -4.41
CA TYR A 125 -6.55 11.93 -5.08
C TYR A 125 -6.71 11.82 -6.61
N PRO A 126 -7.40 12.78 -7.25
CA PRO A 126 -7.72 12.69 -8.68
C PRO A 126 -6.48 12.73 -9.59
N ASP A 127 -5.38 13.33 -9.13
CA ASP A 127 -4.12 13.42 -9.87
C ASP A 127 -3.25 12.15 -9.73
N ALA A 128 -3.67 11.19 -8.90
CA ALA A 128 -2.96 9.92 -8.71
C ALA A 128 -3.45 8.88 -9.73
N GLY A 129 -2.58 8.59 -10.71
CA GLY A 129 -2.83 7.59 -11.74
C GLY A 129 -3.74 8.09 -12.88
N PRO A 130 -4.28 7.18 -13.71
CA PRO A 130 -4.09 5.74 -13.66
C PRO A 130 -2.66 5.32 -13.98
N PHE A 131 -2.07 4.50 -13.11
CA PHE A 131 -0.78 3.88 -13.33
C PHE A 131 -0.94 2.53 -14.02
N ARG A 132 -0.06 2.22 -14.96
CA ARG A 132 -0.14 1.03 -15.82
C ARG A 132 1.17 0.28 -15.79
N PHE A 133 1.12 -0.99 -15.40
CA PHE A 133 2.31 -1.82 -15.23
C PHE A 133 2.22 -3.09 -16.07
N SER A 134 3.37 -3.64 -16.47
CA SER A 134 3.43 -5.02 -16.92
C SER A 134 3.05 -5.95 -15.76
N ALA A 135 2.12 -6.87 -15.99
CA ALA A 135 1.67 -7.84 -14.99
C ALA A 135 2.80 -8.76 -14.53
N ASP A 136 3.79 -9.02 -15.38
CA ASP A 136 4.94 -9.86 -15.06
C ASP A 136 5.92 -9.13 -14.14
N GLN A 137 6.27 -7.89 -14.48
CA GLN A 137 7.08 -7.04 -13.61
C GLN A 137 6.43 -6.84 -12.25
N TYR A 138 5.15 -6.46 -12.25
CA TYR A 138 4.37 -6.21 -11.04
C TYR A 138 4.36 -7.43 -10.11
N ARG A 139 4.09 -8.61 -10.70
CA ARG A 139 4.09 -9.88 -9.96
C ARG A 139 5.45 -10.22 -9.40
N ASN A 140 6.51 -10.10 -10.21
CA ASN A 140 7.86 -10.43 -9.77
C ASN A 140 8.30 -9.55 -8.59
N ALA A 141 8.02 -8.24 -8.65
CA ALA A 141 8.33 -7.32 -7.55
C ALA A 141 7.62 -7.71 -6.25
N LEU A 142 6.33 -8.07 -6.31
CA LEU A 142 5.57 -8.48 -5.12
C LEU A 142 5.97 -9.85 -4.58
N GLU A 143 6.29 -10.83 -5.44
CA GLU A 143 6.72 -12.16 -4.98
C GLU A 143 8.11 -12.12 -4.29
N GLN A 144 8.99 -11.18 -4.69
CA GLN A 144 10.29 -10.97 -4.02
C GLN A 144 10.15 -10.59 -2.54
N VAL A 145 9.03 -9.99 -2.15
CA VAL A 145 8.74 -9.64 -0.74
C VAL A 145 8.76 -10.88 0.15
N ARG A 146 8.25 -12.01 -0.35
CA ARG A 146 8.15 -13.28 0.41
C ARG A 146 9.51 -13.93 0.60
N SER A 147 10.41 -13.77 -0.36
CA SER A 147 11.76 -14.35 -0.32
C SER A 147 12.67 -13.63 0.69
N THR A 148 12.38 -12.37 1.00
CA THR A 148 13.23 -11.50 1.83
C THR A 148 13.03 -11.73 3.34
N GLN A 149 12.07 -12.54 3.78
CA GLN A 149 11.80 -12.81 5.21
C GLN A 149 12.32 -14.17 5.74
N ASN A 150 13.16 -14.88 4.99
CA ASN A 150 13.76 -16.15 5.41
C ASN A 150 15.06 -16.00 6.23
N TRP A 151 15.19 -14.96 7.06
CA TRP A 151 16.36 -14.73 7.93
C TRP A 151 15.99 -14.65 9.40
#